data_AF-A0A8H5GXC5-F1
#
_entry.id   AF-A0A8H5GXC5-F1
#
_cell.length_a   1.000
_cell.length_b   1.000
_cell.length_c   1.000
_cell.angle_alpha   90.00
_cell.angle_beta   90.00
_cell.angle_gamma   90.00
#
_symmetry.space_group_name_H-M   'P 1'
#
loop_
_entity.id
_entity.type
_entity.pdbx_description
1 polymer ?
#
loop_
_entity_poly.entity_id
_entity_poly.type
_entity_poly.pdbx_seq_one_letter_code
_entity_poly.pdbx_strand_id
1 'polypeptide(L)'
;MQFLTLATAFLSATMTVTVMASHTPLSKRDTTVTFCDKDEQGLCGGNCKTVTSGPACVPASNTACLKASANVAFCANGDCTDCNNFSSCGTKLADGFCATPATKSILISA
;
A
#
# COMPACT_ATOMS: atom_id res chain seq x y z
N MET A 1 68.46 18.88 39.55
CA MET A 1 67.38 19.55 40.30
C MET A 1 66.14 19.46 39.43
N GLN A 2 65.07 18.81 39.92
CA GLN A 2 63.65 18.97 39.56
C GLN A 2 63.27 19.10 38.06
N PHE A 3 62.35 18.32 37.49
CA PHE A 3 60.93 18.33 37.85
C PHE A 3 60.23 17.05 37.37
N LEU A 4 59.45 16.48 38.30
CA LEU A 4 58.31 15.60 38.05
C LEU A 4 57.33 16.25 37.07
N THR A 5 56.84 15.49 36.10
CA THR A 5 55.46 15.64 35.63
C THR A 5 54.91 14.28 35.20
N LEU A 6 54.18 13.64 36.12
CA LEU A 6 53.28 12.53 35.78
C LEU A 6 52.15 13.09 34.93
N ALA A 7 52.20 12.88 33.61
CA ALA A 7 51.06 13.14 32.74
C ALA A 7 50.19 11.88 32.69
N THR A 8 49.27 11.75 33.66
CA THR A 8 48.16 10.80 33.57
C THR A 8 47.25 11.23 32.43
N ALA A 9 47.45 10.67 31.25
CA ALA A 9 46.53 10.81 30.13
C ALA A 9 45.27 9.98 30.45
N PHE A 10 44.29 10.59 31.12
CA PHE A 10 42.94 10.08 31.19
C PHE A 10 42.32 10.21 29.80
N LEU A 11 42.49 9.19 28.96
CA LEU A 11 41.65 9.02 27.76
C LEU A 11 40.23 8.72 28.24
N SER A 12 39.41 9.76 28.38
CA SER A 12 37.97 9.62 28.50
C SER A 12 37.44 9.05 27.19
N ALA A 13 37.25 7.74 27.13
CA ALA A 13 36.57 7.07 26.04
C ALA A 13 35.10 7.51 26.04
N THR A 14 34.74 8.44 25.17
CA THR A 14 33.35 8.76 24.88
C THR A 14 32.74 7.57 24.13
N MET A 15 32.00 6.73 24.85
CA MET A 15 31.10 5.74 24.24
C MET A 15 29.95 6.49 23.57
N THR A 16 30.11 6.80 22.29
CA THR A 16 29.00 7.22 21.44
C THR A 16 28.08 6.02 21.22
N VAL A 17 26.97 5.99 21.96
CA VAL A 17 25.85 5.09 21.69
C VAL A 17 25.10 5.64 20.48
N THR A 18 25.47 5.21 19.28
CA THR A 18 24.66 5.44 18.09
C THR A 18 23.47 4.48 18.17
N VAL A 19 22.31 5.00 18.53
CA VAL A 19 21.04 4.29 18.33
C VAL A 19 20.87 4.17 16.81
N MET A 20 21.26 3.03 16.24
CA MET A 20 20.88 2.69 14.87
C MET A 20 19.38 2.46 14.90
N ALA A 21 18.58 3.51 14.69
CA ALA A 21 17.20 3.35 14.32
C ALA A 21 17.21 2.69 12.93
N SER A 22 17.24 1.36 12.91
CA SER A 22 17.01 0.55 11.72
C SER A 22 15.56 0.78 11.30
N HIS A 23 15.31 1.91 10.64
CA HIS A 23 14.20 2.01 9.72
C HIS A 23 14.54 1.08 8.56
N THR A 24 14.31 -0.22 8.74
CA THR A 24 13.79 -0.98 7.61
C THR A 24 12.57 -0.19 7.16
N PRO A 25 12.57 0.45 5.98
CA PRO A 25 11.29 0.91 5.44
C PRO A 25 10.42 -0.35 5.48
N LEU A 26 9.28 -0.31 6.19
CA LEU A 26 8.27 -1.33 6.03
C LEU A 26 8.12 -1.46 4.51
N SER A 27 8.58 -2.57 3.92
CA SER A 27 8.52 -2.77 2.48
C SER A 27 7.08 -2.46 2.12
N LYS A 28 6.89 -1.33 1.41
CA LYS A 28 5.58 -0.81 1.06
C LYS A 28 4.88 -1.98 0.41
N ARG A 29 3.88 -2.57 1.08
CA ARG A 29 3.33 -3.85 0.62
C ARG A 29 2.57 -3.54 -0.65
N ASP A 30 3.15 -3.85 -1.79
CA ASP A 30 2.50 -3.63 -3.07
C ASP A 30 1.20 -4.43 -3.08
N THR A 31 0.13 -3.74 -3.45
CA THR A 31 -1.18 -4.37 -3.57
C THR A 31 -1.45 -4.61 -5.03
N THR A 32 -1.81 -5.84 -5.35
CA THR A 32 -2.23 -6.23 -6.69
C THR A 32 -3.73 -6.08 -6.77
N VAL A 33 -4.19 -5.26 -7.69
CA VAL A 33 -5.60 -5.05 -7.99
C VAL A 33 -5.86 -5.44 -9.43
N THR A 34 -6.78 -6.36 -9.63
CA THR A 34 -7.31 -6.76 -10.93
C THR A 34 -8.74 -6.26 -11.04
N PHE A 35 -9.04 -5.46 -12.06
CA PHE A 35 -10.37 -4.90 -12.29
C PHE A 35 -10.75 -5.04 -13.76
N CYS A 36 -12.04 -5.25 -14.04
CA CYS A 36 -12.56 -5.43 -15.38
C CYS A 36 -13.81 -4.57 -15.62
N ASP A 37 -14.09 -4.23 -16.88
CA ASP A 37 -15.20 -3.33 -17.26
C ASP A 37 -16.55 -4.04 -17.45
N LYS A 38 -16.60 -5.37 -17.42
CA LYS A 38 -17.84 -6.13 -17.55
C LYS A 38 -18.02 -7.18 -16.46
N ASP A 39 -19.26 -7.35 -16.05
CA ASP A 39 -19.74 -8.55 -15.39
C ASP A 39 -20.61 -9.34 -16.39
N GLU A 40 -20.22 -10.57 -16.71
CA GLU A 40 -21.02 -11.47 -17.53
C GLU A 40 -21.49 -12.63 -16.66
N GLN A 41 -22.79 -12.65 -16.33
CA GLN A 41 -23.44 -13.78 -15.67
C GLN A 41 -22.83 -14.17 -14.30
N GLY A 42 -22.33 -13.19 -13.54
CA GLY A 42 -21.69 -13.44 -12.23
C GLY A 42 -20.18 -13.72 -12.30
N LEU A 43 -19.58 -13.61 -13.49
CA LEU A 43 -18.14 -13.64 -13.70
C LEU A 43 -17.63 -12.23 -14.03
N CYS A 44 -16.49 -11.87 -13.44
CA CYS A 44 -15.80 -10.63 -13.79
C CYS A 44 -15.00 -10.83 -15.08
N GLY A 45 -15.25 -10.01 -16.11
CA GLY A 45 -14.70 -10.21 -17.44
C GLY A 45 -14.66 -8.94 -18.31
N GLY A 46 -14.50 -9.14 -19.62
CA GLY A 46 -14.27 -8.06 -20.58
C GLY A 46 -12.79 -7.66 -20.67
N ASN A 47 -12.49 -6.37 -20.55
CA ASN A 47 -11.15 -5.81 -20.52
C ASN A 47 -10.66 -5.71 -19.07
N CYS A 48 -9.94 -6.76 -18.64
CA CYS A 48 -9.34 -6.81 -17.33
C CYS A 48 -7.96 -6.15 -17.32
N LYS A 49 -7.73 -5.24 -16.36
CA LYS A 49 -6.42 -4.67 -16.06
C LYS A 49 -5.96 -5.11 -14.68
N THR A 50 -4.70 -5.50 -14.59
CA THR A 50 -4.05 -5.80 -13.30
C THR A 50 -2.96 -4.78 -13.05
N VAL A 51 -3.01 -4.15 -11.88
CA VAL A 51 -2.06 -3.12 -11.46
C VAL A 51 -1.49 -3.55 -10.12
N THR A 52 -0.17 -3.51 -9.99
CA THR A 52 0.51 -3.78 -8.72
C THR A 52 1.28 -2.52 -8.34
N SER A 53 0.85 -1.89 -7.25
CA SER A 53 1.49 -0.70 -6.71
C SER A 53 1.23 -0.60 -5.21
N GLY A 54 2.08 0.09 -4.47
CA GLY A 54 1.76 0.54 -3.11
C GLY A 54 0.73 1.69 -3.10
N PRO A 55 0.67 2.50 -2.03
CA PRO A 55 -0.26 3.60 -1.90
C PRO A 55 -0.29 4.53 -3.09
N ALA A 56 -1.40 4.52 -3.78
CA ALA A 56 -1.67 5.30 -4.98
C ALA A 56 -3.17 5.33 -5.25
N CYS A 57 -3.62 6.43 -5.87
CA CYS A 57 -4.93 6.50 -6.50
C CYS A 57 -4.78 6.04 -7.95
N VAL A 58 -5.34 4.88 -8.26
CA VAL A 58 -5.29 4.29 -9.60
C VAL A 58 -6.58 4.63 -10.35
N PRO A 59 -6.51 5.30 -11.51
CA PRO A 59 -7.69 5.53 -12.33
C PRO A 59 -8.18 4.19 -12.89
N ALA A 60 -9.42 3.85 -12.60
CA ALA A 60 -10.07 2.59 -12.95
C ALA A 60 -11.44 2.88 -13.59
N SER A 61 -11.45 3.77 -14.58
CA SER A 61 -12.66 4.23 -15.27
C SER A 61 -13.49 3.07 -15.80
N ASN A 62 -14.78 3.08 -15.45
CA ASN A 62 -15.75 2.09 -15.94
C ASN A 62 -15.44 0.66 -15.49
N THR A 63 -14.97 0.49 -14.25
CA THR A 63 -14.82 -0.84 -13.65
C THR A 63 -16.20 -1.35 -13.23
N ALA A 64 -16.56 -2.55 -13.66
CA ALA A 64 -17.76 -3.27 -13.22
C ALA A 64 -17.47 -4.18 -12.02
N CYS A 65 -16.25 -4.71 -11.95
CA CYS A 65 -15.87 -5.67 -10.93
C CYS A 65 -14.37 -5.63 -10.67
N LEU A 66 -13.96 -5.88 -9.44
CA LEU A 66 -12.56 -5.85 -9.05
C LEU A 66 -12.22 -6.90 -7.99
N LYS A 67 -10.94 -7.25 -7.92
CA LYS A 67 -10.33 -8.14 -6.95
C LYS A 67 -9.01 -7.54 -6.53
N ALA A 68 -8.76 -7.51 -5.23
CA ALA A 68 -7.50 -7.01 -4.69
C ALA A 68 -6.86 -8.05 -3.77
N SER A 69 -5.52 -8.09 -3.76
CA SER A 69 -4.75 -8.94 -2.84
C SER A 69 -4.71 -8.41 -1.41
N ALA A 70 -5.05 -7.13 -1.22
CA ALA A 70 -5.18 -6.47 0.07
C ALA A 70 -6.43 -5.58 0.10
N ASN A 71 -6.71 -4.99 1.26
CA ASN A 71 -7.84 -4.09 1.42
C ASN A 71 -7.57 -2.77 0.69
N VAL A 72 -8.28 -2.55 -0.40
CA VAL A 72 -8.25 -1.30 -1.18
C VAL A 72 -9.60 -0.60 -1.03
N ALA A 73 -9.67 0.68 -1.34
CA ALA A 73 -10.95 1.38 -1.45
C ALA A 73 -11.28 1.68 -2.92
N PHE A 74 -12.54 1.52 -3.30
CA PHE A 74 -13.04 1.78 -4.64
C PHE A 74 -14.02 2.94 -4.61
N CYS A 75 -13.88 3.86 -5.55
CA CYS A 75 -14.52 5.16 -5.53
C CYS A 75 -15.28 5.36 -6.85
N ALA A 76 -16.50 5.91 -6.76
CA ALA A 76 -17.35 6.18 -7.93
C ALA A 76 -16.93 7.46 -8.69
N ASN A 77 -15.95 8.18 -8.17
CA ASN A 77 -15.36 9.41 -8.69
C ASN A 77 -13.87 9.21 -9.04
N GLY A 78 -13.31 10.19 -9.75
CA GLY A 78 -11.93 10.16 -10.23
C GLY A 78 -10.89 10.47 -9.14
N ASP A 79 -11.29 11.20 -8.11
CA ASP A 79 -10.36 11.87 -7.18
C ASP A 79 -9.98 11.03 -5.94
N CYS A 80 -10.41 9.76 -5.89
CA CYS A 80 -10.23 8.90 -4.72
C CYS A 80 -10.76 9.50 -3.41
N THR A 81 -11.89 10.22 -3.48
CA THR A 81 -12.63 10.73 -2.31
C THR A 81 -13.96 9.97 -2.16
N ASP A 82 -14.47 9.82 -0.93
CA ASP A 82 -15.71 9.07 -0.64
C ASP A 82 -15.70 7.62 -1.16
N CYS A 83 -14.59 6.94 -0.95
CA CYS A 83 -14.38 5.56 -1.40
C CYS A 83 -14.99 4.53 -0.42
N ASN A 84 -15.49 3.43 -0.97
CA ASN A 84 -15.93 2.28 -0.20
C ASN A 84 -14.80 1.26 -0.09
N ASN A 85 -14.63 0.63 1.07
CA ASN A 85 -13.59 -0.37 1.24
C ASN A 85 -13.96 -1.67 0.51
N PHE A 86 -12.96 -2.35 -0.05
CA PHE A 86 -13.12 -3.66 -0.66
C PHE A 86 -13.67 -4.70 0.32
N SER A 87 -13.34 -4.56 1.60
CA SER A 87 -13.92 -5.41 2.66
C SER A 87 -15.41 -5.17 2.90
N SER A 88 -15.99 -4.03 2.51
CA SER A 88 -17.45 -3.81 2.49
C SER A 88 -18.10 -4.25 1.18
N CYS A 89 -17.46 -5.16 0.43
CA CYS A 89 -18.02 -5.78 -0.75
C CYS A 89 -19.37 -6.45 -0.44
N GLY A 90 -20.47 -5.88 -0.95
CA GLY A 90 -21.80 -6.43 -0.79
C GLY A 90 -22.03 -7.68 -1.64
N THR A 91 -21.75 -7.57 -2.95
CA THR A 91 -21.97 -8.66 -3.91
C THR A 91 -20.65 -9.28 -4.33
N LYS A 92 -20.35 -10.46 -3.81
CA LYS A 92 -19.18 -11.24 -4.22
C LYS A 92 -19.52 -12.06 -5.48
N LEU A 93 -18.67 -11.96 -6.47
CA LEU A 93 -18.70 -12.72 -7.72
C LEU A 93 -17.84 -13.99 -7.58
N ALA A 94 -17.86 -14.85 -8.60
CA ALA A 94 -16.95 -15.98 -8.69
C ALA A 94 -15.46 -15.54 -8.60
N ASP A 95 -14.57 -16.46 -8.24
CA ASP A 95 -13.12 -16.25 -8.13
C ASP A 95 -12.66 -15.18 -7.11
N GLY A 96 -13.55 -14.75 -6.21
CA GLY A 96 -13.26 -13.76 -5.18
C GLY A 96 -13.28 -12.32 -5.70
N PHE A 97 -13.90 -12.09 -6.84
CA PHE A 97 -14.18 -10.74 -7.33
C PHE A 97 -15.33 -10.11 -6.54
N CYS A 98 -15.36 -8.79 -6.50
CA CYS A 98 -16.47 -8.00 -6.00
C CYS A 98 -17.16 -7.28 -7.15
N ALA A 99 -18.48 -7.29 -7.18
CA ALA A 99 -19.24 -6.43 -8.09
C ALA A 99 -19.18 -5.00 -7.58
N THR A 100 -18.56 -4.12 -8.37
CA THR A 100 -18.32 -2.72 -8.05
C THR A 100 -18.69 -1.85 -9.25
N PRO A 101 -19.97 -1.86 -9.68
CA PRO A 101 -20.40 -1.15 -10.86
C PRO A 101 -20.15 0.35 -10.70
N ALA A 102 -19.78 1.01 -11.80
CA ALA A 102 -19.48 2.44 -11.87
C ALA A 102 -18.29 2.90 -11.00
N THR A 103 -17.36 2.00 -10.66
CA THR A 103 -16.09 2.42 -10.05
C THR A 103 -15.27 3.19 -11.09
N LYS A 104 -14.69 4.32 -10.67
CA LYS A 104 -13.86 5.18 -11.50
C LYS A 104 -12.43 5.28 -11.02
N SER A 105 -12.19 5.11 -9.73
CA SER A 105 -10.85 5.09 -9.15
C SER A 105 -10.72 4.08 -8.02
N ILE A 106 -9.51 3.59 -7.81
CA ILE A 106 -9.17 2.65 -6.76
C ILE A 106 -8.04 3.26 -5.93
N LEU A 107 -8.34 3.51 -4.67
CA LEU A 107 -7.37 3.95 -3.68
C LEU A 107 -6.71 2.72 -3.05
N ILE A 108 -5.44 2.54 -3.36
CA ILE A 108 -4.59 1.60 -2.65
C ILE A 108 -4.06 2.34 -1.43
N SER A 109 -4.37 1.85 -0.23
CA SER A 109 -3.80 2.28 1.05
C SER A 109 -2.79 1.23 1.54
N ALA A 110 -1.65 1.67 2.09
CA ALA A 110 -0.62 0.78 2.66
C ALA A 110 -1.04 0.22 4.00
#